data_AF-A0AAW5N1L2-F1
#
_entry.id   AF-A0AAW5N1L2-F1
#
_cell.length_a   1.000
_cell.length_b   1.000
_cell.length_c   1.000
_cell.angle_alpha   90.00
_cell.angle_beta   90.00
_cell.angle_gamma   90.00
#
_symmetry.space_group_name_H-M   'P 1'
#
loop_
_entity.id
_entity.type
_entity.pdbx_description
1 polymer ?
#
loop_
_entity_poly.entity_id
_entity_poly.type
_entity_poly.pdbx_seq_one_letter_code
_entity_poly.pdbx_strand_id
1 'polypeptide(L)' 'TVARLAAYFARVPYTFTAHAKDIFHESVEPADLRRKLDAAAAVVTVSDYNLQYLREHYGSTARIERLFNGLELERFPYAA' A
#
# COMPACT_ATOMS: atom_id res chain seq x y z
N THR A 1 5.98 7.45 6.05
CA THR A 1 6.73 8.73 5.91
C THR A 1 8.23 8.53 5.99
N VAL A 2 8.75 7.77 6.97
CA VAL A 2 10.19 7.50 7.12
C VAL A 2 10.82 6.93 5.85
N ALA A 3 10.25 5.87 5.27
CA ALA A 3 10.75 5.28 4.02
C ALA A 3 10.86 6.29 2.86
N ARG A 4 9.86 7.16 2.68
CA ARG A 4 9.86 8.21 1.65
C ARG A 4 11.02 9.20 1.84
N LEU A 5 11.23 9.66 3.08
CA LEU A 5 12.31 10.62 3.37
C LEU A 5 13.69 9.98 3.26
N ALA A 6 13.85 8.75 3.76
CA ALA A 6 15.09 8.00 3.63
C ALA A 6 15.45 7.77 2.15
N ALA A 7 14.48 7.36 1.34
CA ALA A 7 14.63 7.18 -0.10
C ALA A 7 15.01 8.48 -0.83
N TYR A 8 14.40 9.61 -0.45
CA TYR A 8 14.77 10.93 -0.97
C TYR A 8 16.25 11.27 -0.69
N PHE A 9 16.71 11.09 0.55
CA PHE A 9 18.11 11.37 0.90
C PHE A 9 19.10 10.39 0.27
N ALA A 10 18.73 9.10 0.23
CA ALA A 10 19.55 8.04 -0.35
C ALA A 10 19.53 8.02 -1.89
N ARG A 11 18.65 8.82 -2.53
CA ARG A 11 18.43 8.83 -3.99
C ARG A 11 18.09 7.45 -4.56
N VAL A 12 17.27 6.69 -3.83
CA VAL A 12 16.74 5.39 -4.29
C VAL A 12 15.21 5.42 -4.32
N PRO A 13 14.55 4.59 -5.13
CA PRO A 13 13.10 4.46 -5.08
C PRO A 13 12.61 3.88 -3.75
N TYR A 14 11.36 4.13 -3.40
CA TYR A 14 10.68 3.39 -2.32
C TYR A 14 9.36 2.79 -2.79
N THR A 15 8.94 1.77 -2.07
CA THR A 15 7.62 1.18 -2.14
C THR A 15 7.01 1.14 -0.75
N PHE A 16 5.71 0.94 -0.66
CA PHE A 16 5.05 0.64 0.61
C PHE A 16 3.82 -0.22 0.40
N THR A 17 3.41 -0.91 1.46
CA THR A 17 2.16 -1.66 1.52
C THR A 17 1.10 -0.81 2.19
N ALA A 18 -0.03 -0.60 1.52
CA ALA A 18 -1.20 0.08 2.06
C ALA A 18 -2.20 -0.95 2.59
N HIS A 19 -2.31 -1.05 3.91
CA HIS A 19 -3.32 -1.88 4.57
C HIS A 19 -4.62 -1.10 4.73
N ALA A 20 -5.71 -1.78 5.11
CA ALA A 20 -7.00 -1.13 5.34
C ALA A 20 -6.91 0.03 6.35
N LYS A 21 -6.12 -0.13 7.43
CA LYS A 21 -5.89 0.95 8.40
C LYS A 21 -5.22 2.18 7.77
N ASP A 22 -4.33 1.99 6.81
CA ASP A 22 -3.61 3.08 6.15
C ASP A 22 -4.49 3.83 5.13
N ILE A 23 -5.67 3.29 4.80
CA ILE A 23 -6.57 3.78 3.75
C ILE A 23 -7.85 4.37 4.34
N PHE A 24 -8.45 3.68 5.32
CA PHE A 24 -9.83 3.96 5.78
C PHE A 24 -9.94 4.46 7.21
N HIS A 25 -8.85 4.41 8.00
CA HIS A 25 -8.91 4.81 9.39
C HIS A 25 -9.12 6.33 9.50
N GLU A 26 -9.84 6.79 10.53
CA GLU A 26 -10.15 8.21 10.77
C GLU A 26 -8.93 9.14 10.85
N SER A 27 -7.78 8.57 11.21
CA SER A 27 -6.50 9.29 11.30
C SER A 27 -5.80 9.47 9.94
N VAL A 28 -6.40 8.98 8.85
CA VAL A 28 -5.80 9.09 7.51
C VAL A 28 -6.06 10.47 6.96
N GLU A 29 -4.98 11.23 6.77
CA GLU A 29 -5.00 12.51 6.08
C GLU A 29 -4.92 12.30 4.56
N PRO A 30 -5.98 12.58 3.77
CA PRO A 30 -6.02 12.22 2.35
C PRO A 30 -4.91 12.91 1.53
N ALA A 31 -4.56 14.15 1.88
CA ALA A 31 -3.49 14.88 1.22
C ALA A 31 -2.11 14.26 1.47
N ASP A 32 -1.87 13.68 2.65
CA ASP A 32 -0.61 13.00 2.94
C ASP A 32 -0.55 11.61 2.29
N LEU A 33 -1.66 10.87 2.28
CA LEU A 33 -1.73 9.61 1.55
C LEU A 33 -1.49 9.82 0.05
N ARG A 34 -2.13 10.83 -0.57
CA ARG A 34 -1.87 11.22 -1.97
C ARG A 34 -0.39 11.47 -2.23
N ARG A 35 0.26 12.29 -1.38
CA ARG A 35 1.69 12.59 -1.48
C ARG A 35 2.57 11.33 -1.39
N LYS A 36 2.20 10.37 -0.53
CA LYS A 36 2.92 9.10 -0.39
C LYS A 36 2.71 8.21 -1.61
N LEU A 37 1.50 8.17 -2.17
CA LEU A 37 1.19 7.41 -3.38
C LEU A 37 2.00 7.96 -4.55
N ASP A 38 1.90 9.26 -4.84
CA ASP A 38 2.51 9.88 -6.02
C ASP A 38 4.04 9.83 -6.04
N ALA A 39 4.68 9.80 -4.87
CA ALA A 39 6.13 9.70 -4.77
C ALA A 39 6.66 8.25 -4.75
N ALA A 40 5.79 7.24 -4.59
CA ALA A 40 6.19 5.85 -4.53
C ALA A 40 6.43 5.26 -5.92
N ALA A 41 7.44 4.40 -6.06
CA ALA A 41 7.66 3.65 -7.30
C ALA A 41 6.60 2.57 -7.52
N ALA A 42 6.13 1.96 -6.44
CA ALA A 42 5.01 1.04 -6.43
C ALA A 42 4.35 0.98 -5.05
N VAL A 43 3.07 0.61 -5.05
CA VAL A 43 2.25 0.46 -3.85
C VAL A 43 1.59 -0.90 -3.90
N VAL A 44 1.72 -1.66 -2.82
CA VAL A 44 1.09 -2.97 -2.69
C VAL A 44 -0.12 -2.86 -1.79
N THR A 45 -1.20 -3.56 -2.11
CA THR A 45 -2.33 -3.74 -1.19
C THR A 45 -2.87 -5.16 -1.25
N VAL A 46 -3.71 -5.52 -0.28
CA VAL A 46 -4.04 -6.93 0.01
C VAL A 46 -5.39 -7.39 -0.55
N SER A 47 -6.22 -6.48 -1.02
CA SER A 47 -7.56 -6.80 -1.51
C SER A 47 -7.91 -6.00 -2.77
N ASP A 48 -8.81 -6.53 -3.58
CA ASP A 48 -9.35 -5.82 -4.74
C ASP A 48 -10.12 -4.55 -4.31
N TYR A 49 -10.78 -4.60 -3.15
CA TYR A 49 -11.47 -3.43 -2.58
C TYR A 49 -10.51 -2.26 -2.31
N ASN A 50 -9.38 -2.52 -1.65
CA ASN A 50 -8.38 -1.48 -1.39
C ASN A 50 -7.81 -0.94 -2.70
N LEU A 51 -7.51 -1.84 -3.65
CA LEU A 51 -6.96 -1.46 -4.95
C LEU A 51 -7.91 -0.52 -5.70
N GLN A 52 -9.20 -0.90 -5.77
CA GLN A 52 -10.24 -0.09 -6.40
C GLN A 52 -10.39 1.25 -5.70
N TYR A 53 -10.51 1.26 -4.37
CA TYR A 53 -10.65 2.49 -3.61
C TYR A 53 -9.49 3.46 -3.83
N LEU A 54 -8.25 2.99 -3.79
CA LEU A 54 -7.07 3.80 -4.03
C LEU A 54 -7.05 4.40 -5.44
N ARG A 55 -7.44 3.62 -6.45
CA ARG A 55 -7.52 4.09 -7.84
C ARG A 55 -8.58 5.17 -8.02
N GLU A 56 -9.78 4.94 -7.47
CA GLU A 56 -10.92 5.85 -7.61
C GLU A 56 -10.73 7.18 -6.87
N HIS A 57 -10.19 7.16 -5.65
CA HIS A 57 -10.18 8.33 -4.77
C HIS A 57 -8.87 9.13 -4.85
N TYR A 58 -7.76 8.47 -5.19
CA TYR A 58 -6.44 9.12 -5.19
C TYR A 58 -5.89 9.35 -6.59
N GLY A 59 -6.39 8.70 -7.65
CA GLY A 59 -6.01 9.01 -9.04
C GLY A 59 -4.50 9.04 -9.29
N SER A 60 -3.73 8.29 -8.50
CA SER A 60 -2.27 8.36 -8.49
C SER A 60 -1.69 7.74 -9.76
N THR A 61 -0.59 8.29 -10.27
CA THR A 61 0.19 7.70 -11.37
C THR A 61 1.02 6.50 -10.92
N ALA A 62 1.11 6.25 -9.61
CA ALA A 62 1.87 5.14 -9.07
C ALA A 62 1.30 3.79 -9.50
N ARG A 63 2.18 2.83 -9.73
CA ARG A 63 1.80 1.43 -9.96
C ARG A 63 1.25 0.85 -8.64
N ILE A 64 -0.07 0.71 -8.55
CA ILE A 64 -0.74 0.06 -7.42
C ILE A 64 -1.10 -1.38 -7.79
N GLU A 65 -0.58 -2.34 -7.03
CA GLU A 65 -0.74 -3.78 -7.24
C GLU A 65 -1.40 -4.46 -6.06
N ARG A 66 -2.22 -5.48 -6.36
CA ARG A 66 -2.75 -6.36 -5.33
C ARG A 66 -1.86 -7.59 -5.17
N LEU A 67 -1.42 -7.83 -3.94
CA LEU A 67 -0.77 -9.07 -3.50
C LEU A 67 -1.48 -9.57 -2.25
N PHE A 68 -2.07 -10.77 -2.32
CA PHE A 68 -2.76 -11.37 -1.17
C PHE A 68 -1.76 -11.72 -0.06
N ASN A 69 -2.25 -11.70 1.19
CA ASN A 69 -1.50 -12.25 2.30
C ASN A 69 -1.29 -13.75 2.11
N GLY A 70 -0.11 -14.24 2.51
CA GLY A 70 0.19 -15.66 2.51
C GLY A 70 -0.37 -16.36 3.76
N LEU A 71 -0.50 -17.68 3.66
CA LEU A 71 -0.73 -18.58 4.79
C LEU A 71 0.30 -19.72 4.71
N GLU A 72 0.95 -20.01 5.82
CA GLU A 72 1.91 -21.11 5.92
C GLU A 72 1.17 -22.45 6.03
N LEU A 73 1.08 -23.18 4.92
CA LEU A 73 0.19 -24.35 4.83
C LEU A 73 0.67 -25.55 5.67
N GLU A 74 1.96 -25.68 5.91
CA GLU A 74 2.51 -26.72 6.80
C GLU A 74 2.09 -26.50 8.25
N ARG A 75 2.02 -25.22 8.66
CA ARG A 75 1.59 -24.83 10.01
C ARG A 75 0.08 -24.80 10.16
N PHE A 76 -0.65 -24.49 9.09
CA PHE A 76 -2.10 -24.39 9.06
C PHE A 76 -2.71 -25.33 8.01
N PRO A 77 -2.65 -26.65 8.22
CA PRO A 77 -3.21 -27.62 7.29
C PRO A 77 -4.74 -27.47 7.23
N TYR A 78 -5.29 -27.57 6.02
CA TYR A 78 -6.73 -27.60 5.82
C TYR A 78 -7.30 -28.96 6.25
N ALA A 79 -8.32 -28.94 7.09
CA ALA A 79 -9.14 -30.11 7.44
C ALA A 79 -10.60 -29.75 7.15
N ALA A 80 -11.22 -30.51 6.23
CA ALA A 80 -12.62 -30.34 5.82
C ALA A 80 -13.58 -31.06 6.78
#